data_AF-A0ABD3EYW4-F1
#
_entry.id   AF-A0ABD3EYW4-F1
#
_cell.length_a   1.000
_cell.length_b   1.000
_cell.length_c   1.000
_cell.angle_alpha   90.00
_cell.angle_beta   90.00
_cell.angle_gamma   90.00
#
_symmetry.space_group_name_H-M   'P 1'
#
loop_
_entity.id
_entity.type
_entity.pdbx_description
1 polymer ?
#
loop_
_entity_poly.entity_id
_entity_poly.type
_entity_poly.pdbx_seq_one_letter_code
_entity_poly.pdbx_strand_id
1 'polypeptide(L)'
;MPLFNKTNDGALYAADSQDECAKYLGRACKANVLVDSGIFPPRNGETALDTIKTIPTFVNYAAGSSQSSNSEQQQQTQHPLPAP
;
A
#
# COMPACT_ATOMS: atom_id res chain seq x y z
N MET A 1 -14.19 -5.95 13.52
CA MET A 1 -13.27 -6.27 14.63
C MET A 1 -11.95 -5.58 14.36
N PRO A 2 -11.37 -4.83 15.31
CA PRO A 2 -10.05 -4.27 15.13
C PRO A 2 -8.98 -5.37 15.19
N LEU A 3 -7.82 -5.13 14.56
CA LEU A 3 -6.72 -6.08 14.28
C LEU A 3 -5.97 -6.59 15.54
N PHE A 4 -6.66 -6.83 16.65
CA PHE A 4 -6.06 -7.20 17.94
C PHE A 4 -6.09 -8.72 18.17
N ASN A 5 -5.11 -9.48 17.65
CA ASN A 5 -4.27 -10.41 18.43
C ASN A 5 -3.47 -11.44 17.59
N LYS A 6 -2.17 -11.47 17.90
CA LYS A 6 -1.21 -12.58 18.08
C LYS A 6 -0.76 -13.49 16.91
N THR A 7 0.50 -13.21 16.56
CA THR A 7 1.60 -14.11 16.15
C THR A 7 1.62 -14.72 14.76
N ASN A 8 0.49 -14.91 14.07
CA ASN A 8 0.51 -15.45 12.68
C ASN A 8 -0.25 -14.62 11.63
N ASP A 9 -1.08 -13.64 12.01
CA ASP A 9 -1.98 -12.97 11.04
C ASP A 9 -1.37 -11.74 10.35
N GLY A 10 -0.11 -11.85 9.96
CA GLY A 10 0.57 -10.85 9.13
C GLY A 10 0.98 -9.56 9.87
N ALA A 11 1.58 -8.67 9.09
CA ALA A 11 2.08 -7.38 9.51
C ALA A 11 1.45 -6.28 8.66
N LEU A 12 1.01 -5.21 9.31
CA LEU A 12 0.35 -4.07 8.70
C LEU A 12 0.86 -2.80 9.37
N TYR A 13 1.35 -1.88 8.57
CA TYR A 13 1.68 -0.53 9.01
C TYR A 13 0.55 0.43 8.63
N ALA A 14 0.10 1.23 9.59
CA ALA A 14 -0.83 2.34 9.39
C ALA A 14 -0.21 3.57 10.05
N ALA A 15 0.04 4.61 9.26
CA ALA A 15 0.64 5.83 9.78
C ALA A 15 -0.31 6.55 10.74
N ASP A 16 0.21 6.91 11.90
CA ASP A 16 -0.46 7.70 12.94
C ASP A 16 0.44 8.88 13.36
N SER A 17 0.18 9.47 14.53
CA SER A 17 0.98 10.58 15.07
C SER A 17 2.45 10.23 15.34
N GLN A 18 2.80 8.95 15.41
CA GLN A 18 4.15 8.41 15.63
C GLN A 18 4.66 7.75 14.34
N ASP A 19 4.53 8.44 13.20
CA ASP A 19 4.99 7.91 11.92
C ASP A 19 6.48 7.55 11.93
N GLU A 20 6.77 6.30 11.60
CA GLU A 20 8.11 5.72 11.59
C GLU A 20 8.69 5.64 10.18
N CYS A 21 7.89 5.93 9.14
CA CYS A 21 8.35 5.80 7.76
C CYS A 21 9.58 6.66 7.44
N ALA A 22 9.77 7.79 8.12
CA ALA A 22 10.99 8.59 7.94
C ALA A 22 12.26 7.79 8.28
N LYS A 23 12.22 6.96 9.33
CA LYS A 23 13.33 6.11 9.78
C LYS A 23 13.57 4.93 8.85
N TYR A 24 12.50 4.28 8.38
CA TYR A 24 12.60 3.03 7.61
C TYR A 24 12.65 3.24 6.10
N LEU A 25 11.95 4.25 5.58
CA LEU A 25 11.73 4.50 4.16
C LEU A 25 12.30 5.85 3.68
N GLY A 26 12.86 6.67 4.58
CA GLY A 26 13.43 7.98 4.24
C GLY A 26 12.40 9.06 3.90
N ARG A 27 11.11 8.81 4.16
CA ARG A 27 10.01 9.77 3.91
C ARG A 27 8.87 9.56 4.90
N ALA A 28 8.08 10.60 5.15
CA ALA A 28 6.86 10.46 5.93
C ALA A 28 5.80 9.63 5.19
N CYS A 29 5.08 8.78 5.91
CA CYS A 29 3.89 8.11 5.42
C CYS A 29 2.67 9.01 5.58
N LYS A 30 1.74 8.90 4.63
CA LYS A 30 0.47 9.63 4.68
C LYS A 30 -0.53 8.86 5.54
N ALA A 31 -1.17 9.55 6.48
CA ALA A 31 -2.21 8.96 7.30
C ALA A 31 -3.44 8.55 6.48
N ASN A 32 -4.10 7.47 6.90
CA ASN A 32 -5.36 7.04 6.31
C ASN A 32 -6.51 7.97 6.72
N VAL A 33 -7.48 8.16 5.82
CA VAL A 33 -8.72 8.88 6.12
C VAL A 33 -9.82 7.86 6.37
N LEU A 34 -10.45 7.93 7.53
CA LEU A 34 -11.54 7.06 7.93
C LEU A 34 -12.82 7.90 7.97
N VAL A 35 -13.84 7.51 7.20
CA VAL A 35 -15.14 8.19 7.16
C VAL A 35 -16.22 7.19 7.57
N ASP A 36 -16.98 7.51 8.62
CA ASP A 36 -18.04 6.67 9.20
C ASP A 36 -17.59 5.20 9.43
N SER A 37 -16.33 5.03 9.82
CA SER A 37 -15.65 3.73 9.91
C SER A 37 -15.12 3.47 11.32
N GLY A 38 -14.90 2.18 11.64
CA GLY A 38 -14.20 1.77 12.86
C GLY A 38 -12.69 2.09 12.80
N ILE A 39 -11.99 1.97 13.94
CA ILE A 39 -10.56 2.29 14.03
C ILE A 39 -9.67 1.35 13.19
N PHE A 40 -8.56 1.88 12.68
CA PHE A 40 -7.59 1.15 11.85
C PHE A 40 -6.17 1.23 12.45
N PRO A 41 -5.90 0.49 13.54
CA PRO A 41 -4.59 0.50 14.18
C PRO A 41 -3.56 -0.32 13.39
N PRO A 42 -2.27 0.01 13.50
CA PRO A 42 -1.20 -0.84 12.98
C PRO A 42 -1.15 -2.18 13.71
N ARG A 43 -0.54 -3.18 13.07
CA ARG A 43 -0.32 -4.53 13.61
C ARG A 43 1.06 -5.01 13.22
N ASN A 44 1.98 -5.18 14.17
CA ASN A 44 3.38 -5.50 13.87
C ASN A 44 3.98 -4.53 12.83
N GLY A 45 3.71 -3.22 13.01
CA GLY A 45 4.04 -2.18 12.03
C GLY A 45 5.53 -2.11 11.68
N GLU A 46 6.40 -2.21 12.69
CA GLU A 46 7.85 -2.26 12.50
C GLU A 46 8.27 -3.43 11.60
N THR A 47 7.69 -4.62 11.77
CA THR A 47 7.98 -5.78 10.92
C THR A 47 7.57 -5.54 9.47
N ALA A 48 6.43 -4.87 9.25
CA ALA A 48 6.00 -4.50 7.89
C ALA A 48 6.99 -3.50 7.25
N LEU A 49 7.43 -2.50 8.00
CA LEU A 49 8.41 -1.52 7.53
C LEU A 49 9.79 -2.14 7.29
N ASP A 50 10.24 -3.03 8.18
CA ASP A 50 11.49 -3.78 8.04
C ASP A 50 11.49 -4.69 6.81
N THR A 51 10.32 -5.22 6.43
CA THR A 51 10.19 -5.99 5.20
C THR A 51 10.25 -5.07 3.98
N ILE A 52 9.45 -4.00 3.98
CA ILE A 52 9.34 -3.08 2.82
C ILE A 52 10.65 -2.35 2.54
N LYS A 53 11.44 -1.98 3.56
CA LYS A 53 12.74 -1.30 3.35
C LYS A 53 13.74 -2.13 2.53
N THR A 54 13.57 -3.46 2.49
CA THR A 54 14.44 -4.35 1.71
C THR A 54 14.11 -4.32 0.22
N ILE A 55 12.96 -3.73 -0.16
CA ILE A 55 12.47 -3.70 -1.53
C ILE A 55 12.74 -2.30 -2.13
N PRO A 56 13.71 -2.17 -3.05
CA PRO A 56 14.17 -0.86 -3.54
C PRO A 56 13.07 -0.03 -4.20
N THR A 57 12.12 -0.67 -4.88
CA THR A 57 11.00 0.00 -5.56
C THR A 57 10.17 0.83 -4.59
N PHE A 58 9.97 0.36 -3.36
CA PHE A 58 9.19 1.09 -2.36
C PHE A 58 10.01 2.18 -1.68
N VAL A 59 11.30 1.95 -1.43
CA VAL A 59 12.17 2.96 -0.80
C VAL A 59 12.43 4.12 -1.76
N ASN A 60 12.73 3.82 -3.03
CA ASN A 60 13.04 4.84 -4.05
C ASN A 60 11.79 5.50 -4.64
N TYR A 61 10.59 5.07 -4.24
CA TYR A 61 9.36 5.71 -4.67
C TYR A 61 9.32 7.18 -4.21
N ALA A 62 9.37 8.09 -5.17
CA ALA A 62 9.12 9.51 -4.95
C ALA A 62 7.69 9.81 -5.42
N ALA A 63 6.83 10.30 -4.53
CA ALA A 63 5.50 10.75 -4.92
C ALA A 63 5.66 11.92 -5.92
N GLY A 64 5.34 11.66 -7.20
CA GLY A 64 5.54 12.62 -8.30
C GLY A 64 6.56 12.19 -9.36
N SER A 65 7.30 11.10 -9.18
CA SER A 65 8.01 10.48 -10.31
C SER A 65 6.97 9.83 -11.20
N SER A 66 6.63 10.48 -12.32
CA SER A 66 5.88 9.86 -13.39
C SER A 66 6.62 8.59 -13.80
N GLN A 67 6.18 7.44 -13.29
CA GLN A 67 6.59 6.17 -13.85
C GLN A 67 6.10 6.24 -15.29
N SER A 68 7.02 6.39 -16.24
CA SER A 68 6.70 6.40 -17.66
C SER A 68 6.15 5.01 -17.96
N SER A 69 4.84 4.85 -17.82
CA SER A 69 4.13 3.65 -18.20
C SER A 69 4.37 3.49 -19.70
N ASN A 70 5.24 2.56 -20.08
CA ASN A 70 5.18 2.00 -21.42
C ASN A 70 3.84 1.27 -21.50
N SER A 71 2.81 1.98 -21.96
CA SER A 71 1.47 1.46 -22.20
C SER A 71 1.55 0.49 -23.37
N GLU A 72 1.80 -0.78 -23.11
CA GLU A 72 1.42 -1.83 -24.06
C GLU A 72 -0.10 -1.90 -24.05
N GLN A 73 -0.72 -1.26 -25.04
CA GLN A 73 -2.16 -1.25 -25.26
C GLN A 73 -2.69 -2.69 -25.27
N GLN A 74 -3.53 -3.02 -24.30
CA GLN A 74 -4.40 -4.19 -24.40
C GLN A 74 -5.41 -3.93 -25.53
N GLN A 75 -5.18 -4.54 -26.69
CA GLN A 75 -6.16 -4.61 -27.77
C GLN A 75 -7.42 -5.32 -27.27
N GLN A 76 -8.52 -4.58 -27.30
CA GLN A 76 -9.85 -5.06 -26.95
C GLN A 76 -10.38 -5.93 -28.10
N THR A 77 -10.38 -7.26 -27.94
CA THR A 77 -11.00 -8.17 -28.90
C THR A 77 -12.52 -8.16 -28.75
N GLN A 78 -13.17 -7.35 -29.57
CA GLN A 78 -14.61 -7.26 -29.73
C GLN A 78 -15.15 -8.57 -30.36
N HIS A 79 -15.93 -9.35 -29.61
CA HIS A 79 -16.69 -10.50 -30.15
C HIS A 79 -18.13 -10.06 -30.46
N PRO A 80 -18.61 -10.16 -31.72
CA PRO A 80 -20.01 -9.92 -32.04
C PRO A 80 -20.83 -11.19 -31.79
N LEU A 81 -21.98 -11.07 -31.11
CA LEU A 81 -23.01 -12.12 -31.09
C LEU A 81 -23.94 -11.97 -32.31
N PRO A 82 -24.31 -13.07 -32.99
CA PRO A 82 -25.23 -13.05 -34.13
C PRO A 82 -26.70 -13.02 -33.66
N ALA A 83 -27.53 -12.22 -34.36
CA ALA A 83 -28.98 -12.16 -34.18
C ALA A 83 -29.69 -13.27 -34.97
N PRO A 84 -30.89 -13.66 -34.52
CA PRO A 84 -32.05 -13.74 -35.40
C PRO A 84 -33.05 -12.61 -35.14
#